data_AF-A0A429D2A4-F1
#
_entry.id   AF-A0A429D2A4-F1
#
_cell.length_a   1.000
_cell.length_b   1.000
_cell.length_c   1.000
_cell.angle_alpha   90.00
_cell.angle_beta   90.00
_cell.angle_gamma   90.00
#
_symmetry.space_group_name_H-M   'P 1'
#
loop_
_entity.id
_entity.type
_entity.pdbx_description
1 polymer ?
#
loop_
_entity_poly.entity_id
_entity_poly.type
_entity_poly.pdbx_seq_one_letter_code
_entity_poly.pdbx_strand_id
1 'polypeptide(L)'
;MPSRGLLLRVVEFIAGEVADDELSEELHHFVKGEYGYFSLSTYTSEQAEEIMTVIRESLLPAVAEWYPGDDEVHDFVAELVDLVKQAQALEPISRNDR
;
A
#
# COMPACT_ATOMS: atom_id res chain seq x y z
N MET A 1 -12.98 -8.77 8.32
CA MET A 1 -11.71 -8.24 8.88
C MET A 1 -10.59 -9.01 8.20
N PRO A 2 -9.63 -8.34 7.55
CA PRO A 2 -8.60 -9.02 6.77
C PRO A 2 -7.76 -9.94 7.67
N SER A 3 -7.36 -11.10 7.13
CA SER A 3 -6.48 -12.00 7.86
C SER A 3 -5.09 -11.36 8.03
N ARG A 4 -4.41 -11.69 9.12
CA ARG A 4 -3.02 -11.24 9.32
C ARG A 4 -2.10 -11.67 8.17
N GLY A 5 -2.31 -12.87 7.63
CA GLY A 5 -1.54 -13.37 6.48
C GLY A 5 -1.72 -12.52 5.24
N LEU A 6 -2.95 -12.09 4.94
CA LEU A 6 -3.22 -11.14 3.86
C LEU A 6 -2.48 -9.81 4.11
N LEU A 7 -2.62 -9.25 5.32
CA LEU A 7 -1.98 -7.98 5.66
C LEU A 7 -0.45 -8.03 5.50
N LEU A 8 0.21 -9.07 6.00
CA LEU A 8 1.66 -9.26 5.84
C LEU A 8 2.04 -9.39 4.36
N ARG A 9 1.25 -10.11 3.57
CA ARG A 9 1.50 -10.28 2.14
C ARG A 9 1.35 -8.98 1.35
N VAL A 10 0.41 -8.12 1.74
CA VAL A 10 0.27 -6.77 1.16
C VAL A 10 1.50 -5.92 1.46
N VAL A 11 1.98 -5.90 2.71
CA VAL A 11 3.20 -5.13 3.08
C VAL A 11 4.43 -5.67 2.33
N GLU A 12 4.59 -6.99 2.26
CA GLU A 12 5.70 -7.63 1.53
C GLU A 12 5.66 -7.31 0.03
N PHE A 13 4.47 -7.27 -0.56
CA PHE A 13 4.30 -6.88 -1.96
C PHE A 13 4.69 -5.42 -2.19
N ILE A 14 4.24 -4.50 -1.32
CA ILE A 14 4.62 -3.09 -1.43
C ILE A 14 6.15 -2.96 -1.32
N ALA A 15 6.78 -3.65 -0.37
CA ALA A 15 8.24 -3.65 -0.22
C ALA A 15 8.98 -4.07 -1.49
N GLY A 16 8.42 -5.00 -2.28
CA GLY A 16 9.04 -5.48 -3.52
C GLY A 16 8.75 -4.62 -4.76
N GLU A 17 7.78 -3.71 -4.71
CA GLU A 17 7.33 -2.90 -5.85
C GLU A 17 7.76 -1.43 -5.78
N VAL A 18 8.16 -0.95 -4.61
CA VAL A 18 8.78 0.37 -4.47
C VAL A 18 10.18 0.36 -5.10
N ALA A 19 10.54 1.46 -5.77
CA ALA A 19 11.83 1.73 -6.38
C ALA A 19 12.85 2.33 -5.40
N ASP A 20 12.41 2.95 -4.32
CA ASP A 20 13.30 3.40 -3.24
C ASP A 20 13.80 2.19 -2.42
N ASP A 21 15.11 1.92 -2.53
CA ASP A 21 15.79 0.81 -1.84
C ASP A 21 15.70 0.93 -0.30
N GLU A 22 15.78 2.16 0.25
CA GLU A 22 15.69 2.38 1.71
C GLU A 22 14.27 2.09 2.20
N LEU A 23 13.26 2.54 1.43
CA LEU A 23 11.87 2.25 1.70
C LEU A 23 11.56 0.74 1.61
N SER A 24 12.10 0.06 0.60
CA SER A 24 11.99 -1.39 0.43
C SER A 24 12.54 -2.13 1.65
N GLU A 25 13.76 -1.80 2.08
CA GLU A 25 14.42 -2.42 3.22
C GLU A 25 13.63 -2.20 4.52
N GLU A 26 13.11 -0.99 4.74
CA GLU A 26 12.29 -0.66 5.91
C GLU A 26 10.99 -1.47 5.94
N LEU A 27 10.26 -1.53 4.82
CA LEU A 27 9.01 -2.29 4.74
C LEU A 27 9.24 -3.79 4.95
N HIS A 28 10.32 -4.36 4.43
CA HIS A 28 10.71 -5.74 4.72
C HIS A 28 11.05 -5.95 6.21
N HIS A 29 11.56 -4.94 6.92
CA HIS A 29 11.76 -5.02 8.36
C HIS A 29 10.43 -5.11 9.12
N PHE A 30 9.39 -4.38 8.69
CA PHE A 30 8.03 -4.55 9.24
C PHE A 30 7.50 -5.97 9.05
N VAL A 31 7.68 -6.57 7.87
CA VAL A 31 7.24 -7.95 7.60
C VAL A 31 8.00 -8.96 8.45
N LYS A 32 9.32 -8.82 8.60
CA LYS A 32 10.14 -9.66 9.49
C LYS A 32 9.75 -9.50 10.96
N GLY A 33 9.42 -8.28 11.37
CA GLY A 33 8.84 -7.95 12.66
C GLY A 33 7.38 -8.38 12.79
N GLU A 34 6.81 -9.00 11.75
CA GLU A 34 5.51 -9.63 11.78
C GLU A 34 4.36 -8.59 11.94
N TYR A 35 4.63 -7.35 11.53
CA TYR A 35 3.71 -6.22 11.48
C TYR A 35 3.03 -6.14 10.10
N GLY A 36 1.73 -6.43 10.07
CA GLY A 36 0.88 -6.26 8.88
C GLY A 36 0.29 -4.86 8.72
N TYR A 37 0.88 -3.85 9.37
CA TYR A 37 0.43 -2.47 9.30
C TYR A 37 1.61 -1.52 9.50
N PHE A 38 1.53 -0.35 8.89
CA PHE A 38 2.44 0.78 9.11
C PHE A 38 1.66 2.09 8.93
N SER A 39 2.20 3.21 9.41
CA SER A 39 1.59 4.53 9.26
C SER A 39 2.28 5.31 8.14
N LEU A 40 1.51 5.89 7.22
CA LEU A 40 2.09 6.73 6.16
C LEU A 40 2.78 7.99 6.70
N SER A 41 2.42 8.47 7.90
CA SER A 41 3.05 9.64 8.52
C SER A 41 4.48 9.38 9.01
N THR A 42 4.94 8.12 8.99
CA THR A 42 6.32 7.75 9.27
C THR A 42 7.25 8.06 8.10
N TYR A 43 6.71 8.17 6.89
CA TYR A 43 7.48 8.36 5.65
C TYR A 43 7.47 9.80 5.17
N THR A 44 8.42 10.12 4.29
CA THR A 44 8.38 11.38 3.53
C THR A 44 7.17 11.41 2.60
N SER A 45 6.77 12.60 2.14
CA SER A 45 5.66 12.73 1.18
C SER A 45 5.91 11.97 -0.12
N GLU A 46 7.17 11.89 -0.58
CA GLU A 46 7.55 11.16 -1.79
C GLU A 46 7.38 9.65 -1.61
N GLN A 47 7.91 9.09 -0.51
CA GLN A 47 7.77 7.67 -0.17
C GLN A 47 6.30 7.28 0.11
N ALA A 48 5.54 8.15 0.78
CA ALA A 48 4.12 7.93 1.00
C ALA A 48 3.33 7.90 -0.32
N GLU A 49 3.63 8.81 -1.25
CA GLU A 49 3.03 8.83 -2.59
C GLU A 49 3.40 7.58 -3.40
N GLU A 50 4.63 7.10 -3.26
CA GLU A 50 5.10 5.87 -3.89
C GLU A 50 4.34 4.63 -3.38
N ILE A 51 4.23 4.47 -2.05
CA ILE A 51 3.40 3.42 -1.44
C ILE A 51 1.96 3.49 -1.96
N MET A 52 1.36 4.69 -1.95
CA MET A 52 -0.01 4.89 -2.42
C MET A 52 -0.17 4.55 -3.91
N THR A 53 0.84 4.86 -4.73
CA THR A 53 0.87 4.51 -6.16
C THR A 53 0.88 2.99 -6.36
N VAL A 54 1.74 2.26 -5.63
CA VAL A 54 1.76 0.79 -5.67
C VAL A 54 0.41 0.20 -5.27
N ILE A 55 -0.20 0.70 -4.19
CA ILE A 55 -1.53 0.26 -3.74
C ILE A 55 -2.55 0.51 -4.85
N ARG A 56 -2.58 1.72 -5.42
CA ARG A 56 -3.56 2.14 -6.43
C ARG A 56 -3.46 1.34 -7.72
N GLU A 57 -2.24 1.04 -8.17
CA GLU A 57 -1.99 0.57 -9.54
C GLU A 57 -1.72 -0.93 -9.61
N SER A 58 -1.04 -1.49 -8.61
CA SER A 58 -0.48 -2.86 -8.69
C SER A 58 -1.15 -3.85 -7.75
N LEU A 59 -1.76 -3.40 -6.66
CA LEU A 59 -2.22 -4.30 -5.60
C LEU A 59 -3.42 -5.19 -5.99
N LEU A 60 -4.43 -4.64 -6.65
CA LEU A 60 -5.63 -5.40 -7.06
C LEU A 60 -5.28 -6.58 -8.00
N PRO A 61 -4.50 -6.39 -9.08
CA PRO A 61 -4.04 -7.50 -9.92
C PRO A 61 -3.26 -8.56 -9.14
N ALA A 62 -2.36 -8.15 -8.24
CA ALA A 62 -1.54 -9.08 -7.48
C ALA A 62 -2.39 -9.94 -6.52
N VAL A 63 -3.37 -9.32 -5.85
CA VAL A 63 -4.32 -10.03 -4.98
C VAL A 63 -5.18 -11.02 -5.76
N ALA A 64 -5.58 -10.68 -6.98
CA ALA A 64 -6.32 -11.58 -7.86
C ALA A 64 -5.55 -12.85 -8.22
N GLU A 65 -4.22 -12.77 -8.30
CA GLU A 65 -3.35 -13.92 -8.51
C GLU A 65 -3.17 -14.75 -7.22
N TRP A 66 -3.02 -14.11 -6.06
CA TRP A 66 -2.79 -14.81 -4.80
C TRP A 66 -4.02 -15.52 -4.26
N TYR A 67 -5.20 -14.94 -4.47
CA TYR A 67 -6.48 -15.40 -3.96
C TYR A 67 -7.51 -15.48 -5.10
N PRO A 68 -7.36 -16.43 -6.03
CA PRO A 68 -8.27 -16.55 -7.15
C PRO A 68 -9.66 -16.99 -6.67
N GLY A 69 -10.68 -16.17 -6.93
CA GLY A 69 -12.08 -16.45 -6.57
C GLY A 69 -12.45 -16.23 -5.11
N ASP A 70 -11.63 -15.47 -4.36
CA ASP A 70 -11.95 -15.06 -2.99
C ASP A 70 -12.55 -13.66 -2.97
N ASP A 71 -13.86 -13.56 -3.21
CA ASP A 71 -14.56 -12.28 -3.36
C ASP A 71 -14.41 -11.37 -2.12
N GLU A 72 -14.35 -11.95 -0.90
CA GLU A 72 -14.19 -11.16 0.34
C GLU A 72 -12.81 -10.46 0.41
N VAL A 73 -11.74 -11.16 0.00
CA VAL A 73 -10.40 -10.58 -0.06
C VAL A 73 -10.32 -9.50 -1.14
N HIS A 74 -10.94 -9.73 -2.29
CA HIS A 74 -10.97 -8.77 -3.39
C HIS A 74 -11.73 -7.51 -3.02
N ASP A 75 -12.92 -7.64 -2.44
CA ASP A 75 -13.74 -6.49 -2.01
C ASP A 75 -12.99 -5.65 -0.96
N PHE A 76 -12.36 -6.30 0.02
CA PHE A 76 -11.55 -5.59 1.02
C PHE A 76 -10.39 -4.80 0.39
N VAL A 77 -9.67 -5.39 -0.56
CA VAL A 77 -8.54 -4.72 -1.23
C VAL A 77 -9.05 -3.61 -2.16
N ALA A 78 -10.20 -3.80 -2.82
CA ALA A 78 -10.83 -2.77 -3.63
C ALA A 78 -11.20 -1.55 -2.78
N GLU A 79 -11.77 -1.76 -1.58
CA GLU A 79 -12.05 -0.67 -0.64
C GLU A 79 -10.79 0.09 -0.21
N LEU A 80 -9.68 -0.62 0.05
CA LEU A 80 -8.38 0.00 0.35
C LEU A 80 -7.87 0.85 -0.82
N VAL A 81 -7.94 0.32 -2.03
CA VAL A 81 -7.54 1.05 -3.25
C VAL A 81 -8.39 2.30 -3.44
N ASP A 82 -9.70 2.21 -3.23
CA ASP A 82 -10.59 3.34 -3.37
C ASP A 82 -10.40 4.39 -2.26
N LEU A 83 -10.01 3.98 -1.06
CA LEU A 83 -9.61 4.89 0.01
C LEU A 83 -8.35 5.69 -0.37
N VAL A 84 -7.34 5.03 -0.95
CA VAL A 84 -6.11 5.70 -1.40
C VAL A 84 -6.41 6.70 -2.52
N LYS A 85 -7.23 6.32 -3.52
CA LYS A 85 -7.66 7.24 -4.58
C LYS A 85 -8.37 8.47 -4.03
N GLN A 86 -9.23 8.29 -3.02
CA GLN A 86 -9.93 9.41 -2.37
C GLN A 86 -8.97 10.30 -1.60
N ALA A 87 -8.01 9.74 -0.86
CA ALA A 87 -7.00 10.51 -0.13
C ALA A 87 -6.17 11.40 -1.08
N GLN A 88 -5.71 10.86 -2.21
CA GLN A 88 -4.95 11.61 -3.22
C GLN A 88 -5.80 12.66 -3.95
N ALA A 89 -7.11 12.43 -4.13
CA ALA A 89 -8.02 13.44 -4.68
C ALA A 89 -8.29 14.62 -3.72
N LEU A 90 -8.08 14.40 -2.42
CA LEU A 90 -8.28 15.39 -1.36
C LEU A 90 -7.02 16.21 -1.05
N GLU A 91 -5.86 15.88 -1.61
CA GLU A 91 -4.68 16.75 -1.57
C GLU A 91 -4.78 17.81 -2.70
N PRO A 92 -5.26 19.05 -2.42
CA PRO A 92 -5.15 20.10 -3.40
C PRO A 92 -3.67 20.39 -3.64
N ILE A 93 -3.31 20.54 -4.93
CA ILE A 93 -2.04 21.09 -5.37
C ILE A 93 -1.77 22.37 -4.56
N SER A 94 -0.93 22.28 -3.53
CA SER A 94 -0.42 23.45 -2.83
C SER A 94 0.65 24.06 -3.74
N ARG A 95 0.22 24.63 -4.86
CA ARG A 95 1.02 25.50 -5.71
C ARG A 95 1.17 26.81 -4.96
N ASN A 96 2.12 26.83 -4.06
CA ASN A 96 2.56 28.02 -3.38
C ASN A 96 3.41 28.83 -4.38
N ASP A 97 2.76 29.45 -5.37
CA ASP A 97 3.38 30.54 -6.12
C ASP A 97 3.31 31.79 -5.23
N ARG A 98 4.39 32.04 -4.51
CA ARG A 98 4.63 33.29 -3.79
C ARG A 98 5.83 34.01 -4.40
#